data_AF-A0A2V7WQ18-F1
#
_entry.id   AF-A0A2V7WQ18-F1
#
_cell.length_a   1.000
_cell.length_b   1.000
_cell.length_c   1.000
_cell.angle_alpha   90.00
_cell.angle_beta   90.00
_cell.angle_gamma   90.00
#
_symmetry.space_group_name_H-M   'P 1'
#
loop_
_entity.id
_entity.type
_entity.pdbx_description
1 polymer ?
#
loop_
_entity_poly.entity_id
_entity_poly.type
_entity_poly.pdbx_seq_one_letter_code
_entity_poly.pdbx_strand_id
1 'polypeptide(L)' 'LVAHSAVTIQPVTALAIEQGRCVNRPSTIYIEVDLDGSEIVRVVMGGRVVRVGEGRLEI' A
#
# COMPACT_ATOMS: atom_id res chain seq x y z
N LEU A 1 -5.70 -7.98 -5.53
CA LEU A 1 -5.81 -7.40 -4.17
C LEU A 1 -6.01 -8.55 -3.22
N VAL A 2 -5.03 -8.89 -2.38
CA VAL A 2 -5.17 -10.06 -1.51
C VAL A 2 -4.72 -9.71 -0.10
N ALA A 3 -5.60 -9.02 0.63
CA ALA A 3 -5.84 -9.36 2.03
C ALA A 3 -7.01 -10.34 2.00
N HIS A 4 -6.78 -11.60 2.39
CA HIS A 4 -7.79 -12.67 2.28
C HIS A 4 -8.93 -12.55 3.31
N SER A 5 -8.99 -11.47 4.09
CA SER A 5 -10.03 -11.22 5.08
C SER A 5 -10.20 -9.71 5.31
N ALA A 6 -11.42 -9.29 5.65
CA ALA A 6 -11.64 -7.97 6.23
C ALA A 6 -10.82 -7.84 7.52
N VAL A 7 -10.15 -6.70 7.71
CA VAL A 7 -9.37 -6.41 8.91
C VAL A 7 -10.16 -5.41 9.74
N THR A 8 -10.40 -5.75 11.01
CA THR A 8 -10.94 -4.80 11.98
C THR A 8 -9.90 -3.72 12.23
N ILE A 9 -10.26 -2.47 11.97
CA ILE A 9 -9.38 -1.32 12.15
C ILE A 9 -9.46 -0.80 13.61
N GLN A 10 -8.30 -0.48 14.16
CA GLN A 10 -8.06 0.19 15.45
C GLN A 10 -7.84 1.70 15.22
N PRO A 11 -7.78 2.53 16.29
CA PRO A 11 -7.55 3.98 16.17
C PRO A 11 -6.39 4.36 15.25
N VAL A 12 -5.33 3.56 15.25
CA VAL A 12 -4.29 3.56 14.20
C VAL A 12 -4.05 2.11 13.79
N THR A 13 -4.15 1.81 12.49
CA THR A 13 -3.94 0.46 11.95
C THR A 13 -2.89 0.49 10.85
N ALA A 14 -1.79 -0.25 11.04
CA ALA A 14 -0.77 -0.43 10.01
C ALA A 14 -0.93 -1.79 9.31
N LEU A 15 -0.87 -1.79 7.98
CA LEU A 15 -1.02 -2.96 7.12
C LEU A 15 0.17 -3.04 6.15
N ALA A 16 0.66 -4.27 5.92
CA ALA A 16 1.59 -4.57 4.84
C ALA A 16 0.90 -5.53 3.86
N ILE A 17 0.74 -5.11 2.62
CA ILE A 17 0.01 -5.85 1.58
C ILE A 17 0.98 -6.29 0.49
N GLU A 18 1.15 -7.61 0.36
CA GLU A 18 1.86 -8.21 -0.77
C GLU A 18 0.96 -8.36 -2.00
N GLN A 19 1.49 -8.03 -3.18
CA GLN A 19 0.79 -8.21 -4.44
C GLN A 19 1.72 -8.50 -5.61
N GLY A 20 1.13 -8.85 -6.76
CA GLY A 20 1.85 -8.99 -8.04
C GLY A 20 2.69 -10.26 -8.19
N ARG A 21 2.69 -11.17 -7.19
CA ARG A 21 3.40 -12.46 -7.27
C ARG A 21 2.94 -13.32 -8.46
N CYS A 22 1.64 -13.39 -8.73
CA CYS A 22 1.08 -14.18 -9.84
C CYS A 22 1.44 -13.66 -11.24
N VAL A 23 1.89 -12.41 -11.36
CA VAL A 23 2.31 -11.79 -12.62
C VAL A 23 3.82 -11.51 -12.65
N ASN A 24 4.58 -12.18 -11.76
CA ASN A 24 6.04 -12.03 -11.65
C ASN A 24 6.51 -10.58 -11.41
N ARG A 25 5.71 -9.79 -10.69
CA ARG A 25 6.01 -8.42 -10.27
C ARG A 25 5.71 -8.26 -8.78
N PRO A 26 6.42 -8.97 -7.89
CA PRO A 26 6.16 -8.91 -6.46
C PRO A 26 6.39 -7.47 -5.94
N SER A 27 5.47 -6.97 -5.14
CA SER A 27 5.54 -5.64 -4.53
C SER A 27 4.81 -5.63 -3.19
N THR A 28 5.25 -4.74 -2.31
CA THR A 28 4.64 -4.52 -0.99
C THR A 28 4.18 -3.09 -0.87
N ILE A 29 2.93 -2.89 -0.46
CA ILE A 29 2.38 -1.58 -0.10
C ILE A 29 2.20 -1.55 1.42
N TYR A 30 2.64 -0.45 2.04
CA TYR A 30 2.38 -0.16 3.44
C TYR A 30 1.23 0.84 3.53
N ILE A 31 0.26 0.56 4.38
CA ILE A 31 -0.91 1.42 4.59
C ILE A 31 -1.02 1.69 6.09
N GLU A 32 -1.30 2.94 6.43
CA GLU A 32 -1.71 3.36 7.77
C GLU A 32 -3.11 3.97 7.66
N VAL A 33 -4.03 3.53 8.50
CA VAL A 33 -5.40 4.04 8.59
C VAL A 33 -5.62 4.57 10.00
N ASP A 34 -6.04 5.83 10.10
CA ASP A 34 -6.44 6.44 11.36
C ASP A 34 -7.95 6.57 11.44
N LEU A 35 -8.45 6.37 12.66
CA LEU A 35 -9.83 6.64 13.03
C LEU A 35 -9.93 7.79 14.03
N ASP A 36 -11.00 8.58 13.88
CA ASP A 36 -11.57 9.40 14.94
C ASP A 36 -12.97 8.86 15.26
N GLY A 37 -13.13 8.23 16.42
CA GLY A 37 -14.33 7.47 16.76
C GLY A 37 -14.57 6.31 15.78
N SER A 38 -15.64 6.39 15.00
CA SER A 38 -16.01 5.40 13.97
C SER A 38 -15.65 5.84 12.55
N GLU A 39 -15.09 7.04 12.38
CA GLU A 39 -14.84 7.65 11.07
C GLU A 39 -13.37 7.53 10.68
N ILE A 40 -13.11 7.14 9.43
CA ILE A 40 -11.75 7.16 8.87
C ILE A 40 -11.39 8.60 8.54
N VAL A 41 -10.34 9.11 9.19
CA VAL A 41 -9.91 10.52 9.04
C VAL A 41 -8.63 10.65 8.23
N ARG A 42 -7.80 9.60 8.18
CA ARG A 42 -6.55 9.61 7.41
C ARG A 42 -6.24 8.22 6.89
N VAL A 43 -5.82 8.17 5.63
CA VAL A 43 -5.22 6.98 5.02
C VAL A 43 -3.91 7.40 4.39
N VAL A 44 -2.80 6.88 4.90
CA VAL A 44 -1.47 7.09 4.33
C VAL A 44 -1.03 5.81 3.66
N MET A 45 -0.53 5.94 2.43
CA MET A 45 0.03 4.84 1.66
C MET A 45 1.48 5.12 1.32
N GLY A 46 2.32 4.12 1.54
CA GLY A 46 3.74 4.18 1.26
C GLY A 46 4.24 2.90 0.62
N GLY A 47 5.45 2.99 0.08
CA GLY A 47 6.12 1.87 -0.54
C GLY A 47 7.60 2.17 -0.71
N ARG A 48 8.40 1.13 -0.86
CA ARG A 48 9.80 1.29 -1.26
C ARG A 48 9.86 1.44 -2.77
N VAL A 49 10.58 2.46 -3.22
CA VAL A 49 10.82 2.72 -4.64
C VAL A 49 12.27 2.42 -4.97
N VAL A 50 12.49 1.86 -6.15
CA VAL A 50 13.83 1.59 -6.70
C VAL A 50 13.88 2.17 -8.10
N ARG A 51 14.90 2.98 -8.40
CA ARG A 51 15.14 3.45 -9.76
C ARG A 51 15.61 2.28 -10.61
N VAL A 52 14.85 1.97 -11.66
CA VAL A 52 15.15 0.85 -12.58
C VAL A 52 15.83 1.29 -13.88
N GLY A 53 15.77 2.58 -14.19
CA GLY A 53 16.35 3.16 -15.40
C GLY A 53 16.15 4.66 -15.44
N GLU A 54 16.84 5.31 -16.36
CA GLU A 54 16.76 6.73 -16.64
C GLU A 54 16.91 6.93 -18.15
N GLY A 55 16.19 7.89 -18.71
CA GLY A 55 16.22 8.15 -20.15
C GLY A 55 15.54 9.48 -20.48
N ARG A 56 15.63 9.86 -21.76
CA ARG A 56 14.98 11.06 -22.30
C ARG A 56 13.95 10.63 -23.34
N LEU A 57 12.78 11.26 -23.31
CA LEU A 57 11.77 11.13 -24.34
C LEU A 57 11.91 12.34 -25.27
N GLU A 58 12.22 12.12 -26.55
CA GLU A 58 12.13 13.16 -27.58
C GLU A 58 10.69 13.17 -28.11
N ILE A 59 10.06 14.35 -28.10
CA ILE A 59 8.68 14.58 -28.54
C ILE A 59 8.73 15.39 -29.83
#